data_AF-A0A3P8MC61-F1
#
_entry.id   AF-A0A3P8MC61-F1
#
_cell.length_a   1.000
_cell.length_b   1.000
_cell.length_c   1.000
_cell.angle_alpha   90.00
_cell.angle_beta   90.00
_cell.angle_gamma   90.00
#
_symmetry.space_group_name_H-M   'P 1'
#
loop_
_entity.id
_entity.type
_entity.pdbx_description
1 polymer ?
#
loop_
_entity_poly.entity_id
_entity_poly.type
_entity_poly.pdbx_seq_one_letter_code
_entity_poly.pdbx_strand_id
1 'polypeptide(L)'
;MASQLLTDLDRLVDALRAAGIHASVDLKNLTSVGVGVWVTPFDWTADLAGNLHVRAALFLMGPKGSGRNHLDLIGSLLDQVAELVTFDEPPTYVVVNDTDRPAVRIITTTD
;
A
#
# COMPACT_ATOMS: atom_id res chain seq x y z
N MET A 1 -10.00 11.98 -15.97
CA MET A 1 -9.21 12.19 -14.74
C MET A 1 -9.31 11.01 -13.79
N ALA A 2 -10.51 10.63 -13.30
CA ALA A 2 -10.67 9.46 -12.43
C ALA A 2 -10.16 8.12 -13.03
N SER A 3 -10.21 7.96 -14.36
CA SER A 3 -9.76 6.74 -15.05
C SER A 3 -8.25 6.50 -15.00
N GLN A 4 -7.44 7.56 -15.06
CA GLN A 4 -5.98 7.44 -15.05
C GLN A 4 -5.48 7.06 -13.65
N LEU A 5 -6.02 7.74 -12.63
CA LEU A 5 -5.73 7.44 -11.23
C LEU A 5 -5.99 5.97 -10.88
N LEU A 6 -7.15 5.44 -11.27
CA LEU A 6 -7.49 4.03 -11.03
C LEU A 6 -6.54 3.09 -11.78
N THR A 7 -6.17 3.44 -13.02
CA THR A 7 -5.25 2.63 -13.83
C THR A 7 -3.86 2.54 -13.20
N ASP A 8 -3.32 3.66 -12.70
CA ASP A 8 -1.97 3.68 -12.12
C ASP A 8 -1.92 2.96 -10.77
N LEU A 9 -2.99 3.08 -9.96
CA LEU A 9 -3.11 2.30 -8.72
C LEU A 9 -3.31 0.81 -8.99
N ASP A 10 -4.08 0.43 -10.02
CA ASP A 10 -4.27 -0.96 -10.40
C ASP A 10 -2.96 -1.60 -10.89
N ARG A 11 -2.12 -0.88 -11.64
CA ARG A 11 -0.77 -1.36 -12.02
C ARG A 11 0.10 -1.66 -10.79
N LEU A 12 0.07 -0.77 -9.79
CA LEU A 12 0.80 -0.98 -8.54
C LEU A 12 0.26 -2.21 -7.79
N VAL A 13 -1.06 -2.37 -7.72
CA VAL A 13 -1.70 -3.56 -7.13
C VAL A 13 -1.31 -4.84 -7.88
N ASP A 14 -1.29 -4.82 -9.21
CA ASP A 14 -0.93 -5.96 -10.04
C ASP A 14 0.56 -6.33 -9.88
N ALA A 15 1.46 -5.34 -9.76
CA ALA A 15 2.87 -5.58 -9.49
C ALA A 15 3.08 -6.27 -8.13
N LEU A 16 2.38 -5.80 -7.08
CA LEU A 16 2.40 -6.42 -5.76
C LEU A 16 1.86 -7.86 -5.81
N ARG A 17 0.77 -8.09 -6.53
CA ARG A 17 0.19 -9.43 -6.71
C ARG A 17 1.10 -10.38 -7.49
N ALA A 18 1.81 -9.89 -8.50
CA ALA A 18 2.78 -10.67 -9.25
C ALA A 18 3.95 -11.14 -8.37
N ALA A 19 4.30 -10.37 -7.34
CA ALA A 19 5.26 -10.75 -6.31
C ALA A 19 4.67 -11.68 -5.22
N GLY A 20 3.41 -12.09 -5.34
CA GLY A 20 2.73 -12.96 -4.37
C GLY A 20 2.12 -12.23 -3.17
N ILE A 21 2.12 -10.90 -3.17
CA ILE A 21 1.56 -10.08 -2.09
C ILE A 21 0.07 -9.85 -2.35
N HIS A 22 -0.77 -10.16 -1.37
CA HIS A 22 -2.18 -9.78 -1.44
C HIS A 22 -2.34 -8.26 -1.38
N ALA A 23 -2.66 -7.63 -2.51
CA ALA A 23 -2.87 -6.19 -2.59
C ALA A 23 -4.27 -5.83 -3.14
N SER A 24 -4.82 -4.70 -2.71
CA SER A 24 -6.06 -4.13 -3.25
C SER A 24 -6.17 -2.64 -2.98
N VAL A 25 -6.91 -1.93 -3.85
CA VAL A 25 -7.36 -0.56 -3.58
C VAL A 25 -8.60 -0.48 -2.68
N ASP A 26 -9.34 -1.58 -2.53
CA ASP A 26 -10.49 -1.67 -1.63
C ASP A 26 -10.08 -2.42 -0.36
N LEU A 27 -10.06 -1.70 0.76
CA LEU A 27 -9.75 -2.22 2.08
C LEU A 27 -10.57 -3.47 2.43
N LYS A 28 -11.84 -3.54 2.00
CA LYS A 28 -12.73 -4.67 2.29
C LYS A 28 -12.20 -5.98 1.74
N ASN A 29 -11.53 -5.97 0.59
CA ASN A 29 -10.95 -7.17 -0.02
C ASN A 29 -9.80 -7.77 0.81
N LEU A 30 -9.18 -6.98 1.68
CA LEU A 30 -8.05 -7.40 2.51
C LEU A 30 -8.48 -7.83 3.91
N THR A 31 -9.68 -7.41 4.36
CA THR A 31 -10.18 -7.76 5.69
C THR A 31 -10.38 -9.27 5.90
N SER A 32 -10.67 -10.01 4.83
CA SER A 32 -10.90 -11.46 4.81
C SER A 32 -9.62 -12.30 4.69
N VAL A 33 -8.55 -11.75 4.09
CA VAL A 33 -7.29 -12.47 3.81
C VAL A 33 -6.35 -12.46 5.01
N GLY A 34 -6.55 -11.52 5.93
CA GLY A 34 -5.75 -11.42 7.15
C GLY A 34 -4.47 -10.62 6.95
N VAL A 35 -3.69 -10.88 5.89
CA VAL A 35 -2.41 -10.20 5.61
C VAL A 35 -2.41 -9.64 4.19
N GLY A 36 -1.99 -8.38 4.03
CA GLY A 36 -1.87 -7.77 2.71
C GLY A 36 -1.62 -6.27 2.71
N VAL A 37 -1.63 -5.67 1.52
CA VAL A 37 -1.32 -4.27 1.27
C VAL A 37 -2.55 -3.55 0.73
N TRP A 38 -3.03 -2.56 1.49
CA TRP A 38 -4.05 -1.65 0.99
C TRP A 38 -3.39 -0.46 0.30
N VAL A 39 -3.74 -0.22 -0.96
CA VAL A 39 -3.19 0.84 -1.78
C VAL A 39 -4.23 1.95 -1.94
N THR A 40 -3.90 3.18 -1.60
CA THR A 40 -4.81 4.33 -1.74
C THR A 40 -4.05 5.54 -2.27
N PRO A 41 -4.67 6.41 -3.07
CA PRO A 41 -4.02 7.65 -3.46
C PRO A 41 -3.74 8.51 -2.22
N PHE A 42 -2.56 9.11 -2.19
CA PHE A 42 -2.10 9.98 -1.11
C PHE A 42 -2.07 11.44 -1.57
N ASP A 43 -1.44 11.69 -2.72
CA ASP A 43 -1.28 13.03 -3.29
C ASP A 43 -1.11 12.93 -4.82
N TRP A 44 -1.24 14.04 -5.53
CA TRP A 44 -1.00 14.10 -6.97
C TRP A 44 -0.41 15.45 -7.37
N THR A 45 0.50 15.42 -8.33
CA THR A 45 1.12 16.63 -8.89
C THR A 45 1.09 16.55 -10.41
N ALA A 46 1.04 17.69 -11.09
CA ALA A 46 1.18 17.76 -12.54
C ALA A 46 2.49 18.46 -12.89
N ASP A 47 3.25 17.91 -13.83
CA ASP A 47 4.46 18.57 -14.34
C ASP A 47 4.10 19.71 -15.33
N LEU A 48 5.11 20.46 -15.77
CA LEU A 48 4.94 21.55 -16.74
C LEU A 48 4.48 21.06 -18.13
N ALA A 49 4.61 19.77 -18.43
CA ALA A 49 4.14 19.14 -19.66
C ALA A 49 2.69 18.60 -19.54
N GLY A 50 2.10 18.67 -18.35
CA GLY A 50 0.75 18.18 -18.05
C GLY A 50 0.68 16.69 -17.70
N ASN A 51 1.81 16.01 -17.48
CA ASN A 51 1.84 14.64 -16.98
C ASN A 51 1.48 14.62 -15.49
N LEU A 52 0.64 13.68 -15.09
CA LEU A 52 0.21 13.50 -13.71
C LEU A 52 1.13 12.51 -13.00
N HIS A 53 1.76 12.93 -11.91
CA HIS A 53 2.47 12.06 -10.98
C HIS A 53 1.58 11.80 -9.77
N VAL A 54 1.20 10.55 -9.56
CA VAL A 54 0.38 10.14 -8.42
C VAL A 54 1.28 9.56 -7.34
N ARG A 55 1.12 10.03 -6.11
CA ARG A 55 1.72 9.41 -4.93
C ARG A 55 0.69 8.49 -4.30
N ALA A 56 1.06 7.23 -4.08
CA ALA A 56 0.24 6.22 -3.44
C ALA A 56 0.74 5.96 -2.02
N ALA A 57 -0.20 5.78 -1.09
CA ALA A 57 0.06 5.23 0.23
C ALA A 57 -0.23 3.73 0.22
N LEU A 58 0.76 2.94 0.63
CA LEU A 58 0.65 1.50 0.86
C LEU A 58 0.54 1.27 2.36
N PHE A 59 -0.56 0.67 2.79
CA PHE A 59 -0.79 0.27 4.18
C PHE A 59 -0.57 -1.24 4.29
N LEU A 60 0.53 -1.63 4.91
CA LEU A 60 0.90 -3.02 5.16
C LEU A 60 0.15 -3.49 6.39
N MET A 61 -0.83 -4.36 6.20
CA MET A 61 -1.70 -4.85 7.27
C MET A 61 -1.36 -6.30 7.61
N GLY A 62 -1.15 -6.55 8.90
CA GLY A 62 -1.01 -7.89 9.45
C GLY A 62 -2.36 -8.52 9.87
N PRO A 63 -2.34 -9.78 10.35
CA PRO A 63 -3.54 -10.51 10.74
C PRO A 63 -4.28 -9.82 11.89
N LYS A 64 -5.61 -10.03 11.96
CA LYS A 64 -6.44 -9.50 13.04
C LYS A 64 -5.94 -10.03 14.39
N GLY A 65 -5.45 -9.14 15.25
CA GLY A 65 -4.98 -9.45 16.60
C GLY A 65 -3.60 -8.86 16.91
N SER A 66 -3.38 -8.51 18.17
CA SER A 66 -2.12 -7.98 18.69
C SER A 66 -1.28 -9.12 19.27
N GLY A 67 -0.32 -9.62 18.50
CA GLY A 67 0.62 -10.66 18.95
C GLY A 67 1.99 -10.49 18.30
N ARG A 68 3.03 -11.09 18.87
CA ARG A 68 4.41 -11.02 18.36
C ARG A 68 4.51 -11.39 16.87
N ASN A 69 3.77 -12.43 16.47
CA ASN A 69 3.68 -12.89 15.08
C ASN A 69 3.16 -11.81 14.10
N HIS A 70 2.39 -10.84 14.58
CA HIS A 70 1.87 -9.75 13.73
C HIS A 70 3.00 -8.81 13.27
N LEU A 71 3.92 -8.48 14.17
CA LEU A 71 5.06 -7.60 13.84
C LEU A 71 6.04 -8.27 12.90
N ASP A 72 6.31 -9.57 13.10
CA ASP A 72 7.21 -10.34 12.23
C ASP A 72 6.65 -10.45 10.79
N LEU A 73 5.33 -10.64 10.66
CA LEU A 73 4.65 -10.70 9.37
C LEU A 73 4.62 -9.33 8.66
N ILE A 74 4.39 -8.24 9.39
CA ILE A 74 4.48 -6.89 8.84
C ILE A 74 5.92 -6.56 8.43
N GLY A 75 6.92 -6.93 9.23
CA GLY A 75 8.33 -6.77 8.88
C GLY A 75 8.69 -7.50 7.60
N SER A 76 8.26 -8.76 7.47
CA SER A 76 8.48 -9.55 6.25
C SER A 76 7.81 -8.95 5.02
N LEU A 77 6.59 -8.41 5.17
CA LEU A 77 5.91 -7.67 4.10
C LEU A 77 6.65 -6.38 3.74
N LEU A 78 7.18 -5.66 4.74
CA LEU A 78 7.93 -4.44 4.52
C LEU A 78 9.18 -4.70 3.68
N ASP A 79 9.92 -5.76 4.00
CA ASP A 79 11.11 -6.16 3.24
C ASP A 79 10.74 -6.50 1.79
N GLN A 80 9.65 -7.26 1.57
CA GLN A 80 9.18 -7.59 0.22
C GLN A 80 8.73 -6.35 -0.57
N VAL A 81 8.00 -5.43 0.07
CA VAL A 81 7.54 -4.20 -0.57
C VAL A 81 8.73 -3.27 -0.87
N ALA A 82 9.75 -3.22 -0.02
CA ALA A 82 10.97 -2.44 -0.23
C ALA A 82 11.77 -2.88 -1.46
N GLU A 83 11.63 -4.13 -1.89
CA GLU A 83 12.23 -4.63 -3.14
C GLU A 83 11.45 -4.20 -4.40
N LEU A 84 10.19 -3.80 -4.25
CA LEU A 84 9.26 -3.55 -5.36
C LEU A 84 8.98 -2.06 -5.60
N VAL A 85 9.02 -1.24 -4.56
CA VAL A 85 8.68 0.19 -4.65
C VAL A 85 9.75 1.06 -4.00
N THR A 86 9.83 2.31 -4.44
CA THR A 86 10.72 3.30 -3.83
C THR A 86 9.99 4.02 -2.71
N PHE A 87 10.65 4.22 -1.57
CA PHE A 87 10.05 4.95 -0.46
C PHE A 87 10.33 6.44 -0.61
N ASP A 88 9.31 7.22 -0.93
CA ASP A 88 9.40 8.68 -0.97
C ASP A 88 9.67 9.26 0.42
N GLU A 89 9.15 8.59 1.46
CA GLU A 89 9.22 8.98 2.86
C GLU A 89 9.52 7.76 3.75
N PRO A 90 10.13 7.95 4.93
CA PRO A 90 10.33 6.85 5.88
C PRO A 90 9.00 6.15 6.24
N PRO A 91 8.97 4.81 6.35
CA PRO A 91 7.77 4.08 6.75
C PRO A 91 7.26 4.53 8.12
N THR A 92 5.95 4.70 8.26
CA THR A 92 5.31 5.20 9.48
C THR A 92 4.29 4.22 10.04
N TYR A 93 4.31 3.99 11.36
CA TYR A 93 3.29 3.16 12.01
C TYR A 93 2.01 3.95 12.18
N VAL A 94 0.90 3.36 11.76
CA VAL A 94 -0.44 3.94 11.82
C VAL A 94 -1.45 2.90 12.29
N VAL A 95 -2.57 3.37 12.84
CA VAL A 95 -3.74 2.53 13.10
C VAL A 95 -4.78 2.86 12.05
N VAL A 96 -5.23 1.86 11.30
CA VAL A 96 -6.28 2.05 10.30
C VAL A 96 -7.63 2.03 11.02
N ASN A 97 -8.23 3.21 11.22
CA ASN A 97 -9.44 3.45 12.03
C ASN A 97 -10.60 2.48 11.74
N ASP A 98 -10.79 2.06 10.48
CA ASP A 98 -11.90 1.16 10.11
C ASP A 98 -11.67 -0.31 10.50
N THR A 99 -10.47 -0.65 10.99
CA THR A 99 -10.10 -2.05 11.28
C THR A 99 -9.49 -2.25 12.67
N ASP A 100 -9.13 -1.17 13.38
CA ASP A 100 -8.29 -1.19 14.59
C ASP A 100 -7.01 -2.02 14.42
N ARG A 101 -6.53 -2.19 13.18
CA ARG A 101 -5.32 -2.94 12.90
C ARG A 101 -4.12 -2.00 12.84
N PRO A 102 -2.99 -2.37 13.46
CA PRO A 102 -1.74 -1.70 13.17
C PRO A 102 -1.38 -1.94 11.70
N ALA A 103 -0.90 -0.88 11.06
CA ALA A 103 -0.36 -0.94 9.72
C ALA A 103 0.92 -0.12 9.65
N VAL A 104 1.76 -0.46 8.67
CA VAL A 104 2.88 0.40 8.26
C VAL A 104 2.44 1.13 7.00
N ARG A 105 2.48 2.45 7.03
CA ARG A 105 2.24 3.31 5.88
C ARG A 105 3.56 3.60 5.18
N ILE A 106 3.60 3.32 3.88
CA ILE A 106 4.68 3.66 2.97
C ILE A 106 4.11 4.61 1.92
N ILE A 107 4.86 5.65 1.57
CA ILE A 107 4.51 6.53 0.46
C ILE A 107 5.46 6.23 -0.70
N THR A 108 4.91 6.02 -1.89
CA THR A 108 5.66 5.83 -3.14
C THR A 108 5.02 6.65 -4.24
N THR A 109 5.82 7.11 -5.19
CA THR A 109 5.32 7.64 -6.46
C THR A 109 5.03 6.48 -7.43
N THR A 110 3.88 6.50 -8.09
CA THR A 110 3.56 5.59 -9.20
C THR A 110 3.95 6.28 -10.50
N ASP A 111 5.02 5.79 -11.14
CA ASP A 111 5.46 6.24 -12.47
C ASP A 111 4.73 5.46 -13.59
#